data_AF-A0A6P0XI04-F1
#
_entry.id   AF-A0A6P0XI04-F1
#
_cell.length_a   1.000
_cell.length_b   1.000
_cell.length_c   1.000
_cell.angle_alpha   90.00
_cell.angle_beta   90.00
_cell.angle_gamma   90.00
#
_symmetry.space_group_name_H-M   'P 1'
#
loop_
_entity.id
_entity.type
_entity.pdbx_description
1 polymer ?
#
loop_
_entity_poly.entity_id
_entity_poly.type
_entity_poly.pdbx_seq_one_letter_code
_entity_poly.pdbx_strand_id
1 'polypeptide(L)'
;MNLRKREILQGYKQGITDFQDANLRGLSFKGEDLSGVDFSFADIRGTNFSGANLTRAKFCGAKAGLQKRWVVILLASIFVLVFISGFFNIFTSFFISLIFDPINIDNQVSGWGALIVILIFWITFIYKGIENSAFAFAVAVAFAFAVAVAVAVVGPFTVAVAVTFALAIAVAVAFAFAFALALAIALAIAVAVAVAGAFAFAFVVAIAFAFAVAFAFVGAFVGALAPLDIVGYHDLTFLGAGAFVIAILIAFAFAGLQTLLSAYVAYRTIKEDEKYTFIRNIAIAFAAIGGTSFTDANLTDADFTNATLKSTDFIGANITRTCWKDTIKLDRIRPGKTYLKDAKVRELVRTGQGKNINLNRSDLQGINLQGTNLTNASFIEANLNSANLQDANLSRAKLVGTFLDLADLTGATLTGAFLEDWGITTTTKLDGIKCDYVYMRLPPKKRPDFLKLSPKDTLNDNPLREPANWKRKFKEGEFVDFITPMIETLNFDHTEKVDPQIDP
;
A
#
# COMPACT_ATOMS: atom_id res chain seq x y z
N MET A 1 -30.25 1.97 -16.70
CA MET A 1 -31.60 1.50 -16.26
C MET A 1 -31.65 1.40 -14.74
N ASN A 2 -32.70 1.89 -14.06
CA ASN A 2 -32.86 1.72 -12.60
C ASN A 2 -33.52 0.37 -12.31
N LEU A 3 -32.72 -0.67 -12.13
CA LEU A 3 -33.19 -2.01 -11.79
C LEU A 3 -33.14 -2.23 -10.27
N ARG A 4 -34.14 -2.93 -9.75
CA ARG A 4 -34.09 -3.49 -8.40
C ARG A 4 -33.30 -4.81 -8.42
N LYS A 5 -32.67 -5.15 -7.29
CA LYS A 5 -31.97 -6.45 -7.10
C LYS A 5 -32.81 -7.63 -7.63
N ARG A 6 -34.10 -7.67 -7.28
CA ARG A 6 -35.01 -8.78 -7.64
C ARG A 6 -35.16 -8.94 -9.15
N GLU A 7 -35.22 -7.84 -9.89
CA GLU A 7 -35.39 -7.86 -11.35
C GLU A 7 -34.16 -8.45 -12.02
N ILE A 8 -32.95 -8.10 -11.53
CA ILE A 8 -31.68 -8.65 -12.03
C ILE A 8 -31.59 -10.15 -11.73
N LEU A 9 -31.86 -10.55 -10.48
CA LEU A 9 -31.79 -11.96 -10.12
C LEU A 9 -32.84 -12.81 -10.83
N GLN A 10 -34.05 -12.28 -11.05
CA GLN A 10 -35.08 -12.97 -11.81
C GLN A 10 -34.70 -13.08 -13.28
N GLY A 11 -34.21 -12.00 -13.90
CA GLY A 11 -33.71 -12.02 -15.27
C GLY A 11 -32.56 -13.02 -15.44
N TYR A 12 -31.60 -13.01 -14.52
CA TYR A 12 -30.49 -13.95 -14.54
C TYR A 12 -30.94 -15.41 -14.42
N LYS A 13 -31.90 -15.71 -13.53
CA LYS A 13 -32.52 -17.04 -13.44
C LYS A 13 -33.30 -17.44 -14.70
N GLN A 14 -33.75 -16.47 -15.49
CA GLN A 14 -34.39 -16.68 -16.79
C GLN A 14 -33.37 -16.76 -17.95
N GLY A 15 -32.07 -16.73 -17.66
CA GLY A 15 -30.99 -16.81 -18.65
C GLY A 15 -30.54 -15.47 -19.22
N ILE A 16 -31.09 -14.34 -18.74
CA ILE A 16 -30.66 -13.00 -19.16
C ILE A 16 -29.35 -12.66 -18.43
N THR A 17 -28.26 -12.55 -19.16
CA THR A 17 -26.95 -12.17 -18.60
C THR A 17 -26.56 -10.73 -18.90
N ASP A 18 -27.25 -10.07 -19.83
CA ASP A 18 -26.97 -8.69 -20.23
C ASP A 18 -27.68 -7.68 -19.31
N PHE A 19 -26.88 -7.00 -18.49
CA PHE A 19 -27.30 -5.90 -17.62
C PHE A 19 -26.39 -4.67 -17.81
N GLN A 20 -25.99 -4.40 -19.05
CA GLN A 20 -25.21 -3.21 -19.37
C GLN A 20 -25.96 -1.92 -18.98
N ASP A 21 -25.20 -0.88 -18.62
CA ASP A 21 -25.73 0.43 -18.19
C ASP A 21 -26.71 0.38 -16.99
N ALA A 22 -26.74 -0.73 -16.26
CA ALA A 22 -27.56 -0.87 -15.07
C ALA A 22 -27.07 0.04 -13.95
N ASN A 23 -28.00 0.64 -13.22
CA ASN A 23 -27.71 1.35 -11.99
C ASN A 23 -27.83 0.38 -10.81
N LEU A 24 -26.70 -0.09 -10.30
CA LEU A 24 -26.61 -1.09 -9.24
C LEU A 24 -26.28 -0.49 -7.88
N ARG A 25 -26.24 0.84 -7.78
CA ARG A 25 -25.71 1.56 -6.62
C ARG A 25 -26.31 1.08 -5.31
N GLY A 26 -25.50 0.46 -4.47
CA GLY A 26 -25.89 0.10 -3.10
C GLY A 26 -26.75 -1.14 -3.00
N LEU A 27 -26.96 -1.83 -4.13
CA LEU A 27 -27.55 -3.15 -4.12
C LEU A 27 -26.55 -4.15 -3.51
N SER A 28 -27.07 -5.25 -2.99
CA SER A 28 -26.27 -6.32 -2.41
C SER A 28 -26.55 -7.63 -3.13
N PHE A 29 -25.53 -8.13 -3.81
CA PHE A 29 -25.46 -9.45 -4.45
C PHE A 29 -24.51 -10.37 -3.68
N LYS A 30 -24.38 -10.14 -2.36
CA LYS A 30 -23.54 -10.95 -1.48
C LYS A 30 -23.90 -12.44 -1.60
N GLY A 31 -22.92 -13.27 -1.93
CA GLY A 31 -23.07 -14.73 -2.03
C GLY A 31 -23.92 -15.22 -3.21
N GLU A 32 -24.33 -14.34 -4.13
CA GLU A 32 -25.11 -14.74 -5.30
C GLU A 32 -24.20 -15.33 -6.38
N ASP A 33 -24.73 -16.24 -7.19
CA ASP A 33 -24.09 -16.68 -8.43
C ASP A 33 -24.55 -15.81 -9.59
N LEU A 34 -23.58 -15.11 -10.18
CA LEU A 34 -23.74 -14.20 -11.31
C LEU A 34 -22.63 -14.46 -12.33
N SER A 35 -22.20 -15.73 -12.47
CA SER A 35 -21.18 -16.10 -13.45
C SER A 35 -21.59 -15.75 -14.88
N GLY A 36 -20.65 -15.20 -15.66
CA GLY A 36 -20.86 -14.78 -17.04
C GLY A 36 -21.79 -13.58 -17.23
N VAL A 37 -22.22 -12.91 -16.15
CA VAL A 37 -23.06 -11.71 -16.25
C VAL A 37 -22.29 -10.55 -16.90
N ASP A 38 -22.99 -9.72 -17.66
CA ASP A 38 -22.46 -8.52 -18.26
C ASP A 38 -22.98 -7.27 -17.55
N PHE A 39 -22.11 -6.62 -16.78
CA PHE A 39 -22.32 -5.34 -16.12
C PHE A 39 -21.48 -4.23 -16.76
N SER A 40 -21.14 -4.34 -18.05
CA SER A 40 -20.41 -3.28 -18.73
C SER A 40 -21.16 -1.94 -18.65
N PHE A 41 -20.39 -0.86 -18.42
CA PHE A 41 -20.88 0.51 -18.23
C PHE A 41 -21.82 0.75 -17.04
N ALA A 42 -22.10 -0.28 -16.23
CA ALA A 42 -22.96 -0.17 -15.06
C ALA A 42 -22.40 0.77 -13.99
N ASP A 43 -23.29 1.46 -13.26
CA ASP A 43 -22.92 2.19 -12.05
C ASP A 43 -23.03 1.27 -10.84
N ILE A 44 -21.89 0.71 -10.42
CA ILE A 44 -21.80 -0.25 -9.32
C ILE A 44 -21.35 0.39 -8.01
N ARG A 45 -21.40 1.72 -7.87
CA ARG A 45 -20.95 2.43 -6.66
C ARG A 45 -21.71 2.01 -5.40
N GLY A 46 -20.99 1.48 -4.42
CA GLY A 46 -21.52 0.99 -3.15
C GLY A 46 -22.16 -0.39 -3.24
N THR A 47 -22.07 -1.07 -4.39
CA THR A 47 -22.63 -2.41 -4.57
C THR A 47 -21.80 -3.42 -3.78
N ASN A 48 -22.48 -4.34 -3.10
CA ASN A 48 -21.84 -5.41 -2.34
C ASN A 48 -21.92 -6.72 -3.13
N PHE A 49 -20.77 -7.17 -3.65
CA PHE A 49 -20.57 -8.46 -4.30
C PHE A 49 -19.78 -9.44 -3.41
N SER A 50 -19.74 -9.24 -2.09
CA SER A 50 -18.89 -10.06 -1.24
C SER A 50 -19.28 -11.54 -1.34
N GLY A 51 -18.31 -12.44 -1.51
CA GLY A 51 -18.55 -13.88 -1.65
C GLY A 51 -19.36 -14.29 -2.88
N ALA A 52 -19.67 -13.37 -3.80
CA ALA A 52 -20.41 -13.70 -5.01
C ALA A 52 -19.54 -14.50 -5.99
N ASN A 53 -20.17 -15.40 -6.76
CA ASN A 53 -19.51 -16.01 -7.92
C ASN A 53 -19.69 -15.10 -9.13
N LEU A 54 -18.61 -14.48 -9.58
CA LEU A 54 -18.54 -13.56 -10.71
C LEU A 54 -17.55 -14.07 -11.76
N THR A 55 -17.38 -15.40 -11.83
CA THR A 55 -16.51 -16.04 -12.82
C THR A 55 -16.95 -15.63 -14.23
N ARG A 56 -16.02 -15.15 -15.07
CA ARG A 56 -16.27 -14.65 -16.43
C ARG A 56 -17.23 -13.46 -16.52
N ALA A 57 -17.50 -12.76 -15.41
CA ALA A 57 -18.34 -11.56 -15.43
C ALA A 57 -17.62 -10.39 -16.13
N LYS A 58 -18.38 -9.54 -16.83
CA LYS A 58 -17.86 -8.33 -17.48
C LYS A 58 -18.23 -7.09 -16.68
N PHE A 59 -17.24 -6.25 -16.42
CA PHE A 59 -17.36 -4.94 -15.79
C PHE A 59 -16.74 -3.86 -16.68
N CYS A 60 -16.66 -4.08 -17.99
CA CYS A 60 -15.94 -3.20 -18.88
C CYS A 60 -16.55 -1.78 -18.86
N GLY A 61 -15.77 -0.75 -18.55
CA GLY A 61 -16.28 0.62 -18.41
C GLY A 61 -17.17 0.89 -17.18
N ALA A 62 -17.37 -0.10 -16.29
CA ALA A 62 -18.21 0.06 -15.11
C ALA A 62 -17.63 1.08 -14.12
N LYS A 63 -18.49 1.74 -13.35
CA LYS A 63 -18.12 2.77 -12.38
C LYS A 63 -18.27 2.21 -10.96
N ALA A 64 -17.15 1.81 -10.35
CA ALA A 64 -17.11 1.37 -8.96
C ALA A 64 -16.72 2.49 -7.99
N GLY A 65 -16.98 2.25 -6.71
CA GLY A 65 -16.57 3.11 -5.60
C GLY A 65 -17.70 3.65 -4.77
N LEU A 66 -17.55 4.87 -4.27
CA LEU A 66 -18.44 5.41 -3.24
C LEU A 66 -19.69 6.06 -3.82
N GLN A 67 -20.80 5.93 -3.09
CA GLN A 67 -21.97 6.78 -3.30
C GLN A 67 -21.76 8.17 -2.72
N LYS A 68 -22.46 9.18 -3.25
CA LYS A 68 -22.36 10.57 -2.78
C LYS A 68 -22.57 10.70 -1.27
N ARG A 69 -23.56 9.98 -0.70
CA ARG A 69 -23.82 9.97 0.76
C ARG A 69 -22.62 9.51 1.59
N TRP A 70 -21.93 8.46 1.14
CA TRP A 70 -20.75 7.94 1.82
C TRP A 70 -19.57 8.89 1.70
N VAL A 71 -19.38 9.54 0.54
CA VAL A 71 -18.39 10.61 0.40
C VAL A 71 -18.62 11.71 1.44
N VAL A 72 -19.86 12.16 1.62
CA VAL A 72 -20.18 13.20 2.61
C VAL A 72 -19.92 12.70 4.05
N ILE A 73 -20.36 11.49 4.40
CA ILE A 73 -20.14 10.92 5.74
C ILE A 73 -18.65 10.77 6.05
N LEU A 74 -17.87 10.26 5.10
CA LEU A 74 -16.42 10.09 5.28
C LEU A 74 -15.72 11.44 5.41
N LEU A 75 -16.07 12.43 4.58
CA LEU A 75 -15.53 13.78 4.74
C LEU A 75 -15.93 14.41 6.09
N ALA A 76 -17.16 14.18 6.56
CA ALA A 76 -17.61 14.62 7.88
C ALA A 76 -16.77 13.98 9.01
N SER A 77 -16.50 12.67 8.92
CA SER A 77 -15.65 11.97 9.89
C SER A 77 -14.21 12.49 9.91
N ILE A 78 -13.69 12.95 8.76
CA ILE A 78 -12.38 13.57 8.67
C ILE A 78 -12.36 14.91 9.42
N PHE A 79 -13.43 15.71 9.39
CA PHE A 79 -13.48 16.94 10.20
C PHE A 79 -13.44 16.64 11.69
N VAL A 80 -14.10 15.57 12.14
CA VAL A 80 -14.02 15.13 13.54
C VAL A 80 -12.60 14.72 13.90
N LEU A 81 -11.89 13.97 13.04
CA LEU A 81 -10.50 13.60 13.24
C LEU A 81 -9.57 14.83 13.31
N VAL A 82 -9.74 15.79 12.40
CA VAL A 82 -8.97 17.05 12.40
C VAL A 82 -9.30 17.89 13.63
N PHE A 83 -10.54 17.91 14.09
CA PHE A 83 -10.93 18.60 15.32
C PHE A 83 -10.31 17.97 16.57
N ILE A 84 -10.39 16.64 16.70
CA ILE A 84 -9.76 15.89 17.80
C ILE A 84 -8.25 16.12 17.79
N SER A 85 -7.64 16.09 16.61
CA SER A 85 -6.23 16.44 16.41
C SER A 85 -5.96 17.87 16.91
N GLY A 86 -6.76 18.85 16.47
CA GLY A 86 -6.73 20.24 16.94
C GLY A 86 -6.72 20.34 18.47
N PHE A 87 -7.64 19.65 19.15
CA PHE A 87 -7.74 19.62 20.62
C PHE A 87 -6.43 19.18 21.29
N PHE A 88 -5.71 18.20 20.73
CA PHE A 88 -4.44 17.75 21.29
C PHE A 88 -3.30 18.79 21.18
N ASN A 89 -3.42 19.83 20.33
CA ASN A 89 -2.45 20.94 20.30
C ASN A 89 -2.44 21.77 21.60
N ILE A 90 -3.50 21.70 22.41
CA ILE A 90 -3.54 22.36 23.73
C ILE A 90 -2.38 21.86 24.60
N PHE A 91 -2.04 20.57 24.54
CA PHE A 91 -0.95 19.99 25.33
C PHE A 91 0.44 20.43 24.83
N THR A 92 0.65 20.54 23.51
CA THR A 92 1.89 21.10 22.97
C THR A 92 2.07 22.55 23.41
N SER A 93 0.98 23.32 23.40
CA SER A 93 0.97 24.72 23.86
C SER A 93 1.22 24.84 25.36
N PHE A 94 0.72 23.89 26.16
CA PHE A 94 1.02 23.78 27.58
C PHE A 94 2.53 23.56 27.82
N PHE A 95 3.17 22.63 27.13
CA PHE A 95 4.63 22.44 27.28
C PHE A 95 5.44 23.66 26.83
N ILE A 96 4.99 24.38 25.80
CA ILE A 96 5.59 25.66 25.40
C ILE A 96 5.41 26.70 26.52
N SER A 97 4.27 26.75 27.20
CA SER A 97 4.07 27.69 28.31
C SER A 97 4.99 27.43 29.50
N LEU A 98 5.36 26.18 29.77
CA LEU A 98 6.29 25.82 30.85
C LEU A 98 7.69 26.42 30.64
N ILE A 99 8.09 26.69 29.40
CA ILE A 99 9.38 27.33 29.08
C ILE A 99 9.45 28.76 29.63
N PHE A 100 8.31 29.42 29.78
CA PHE A 100 8.22 30.81 30.20
C PHE A 100 7.86 30.99 31.67
N ASP A 101 7.81 29.91 32.46
CA ASP A 101 7.61 30.00 33.91
C ASP A 101 8.85 30.68 34.55
N PRO A 102 8.74 31.93 35.04
CA PRO A 102 9.91 32.67 35.53
C PRO A 102 10.36 32.22 36.92
N ILE A 103 9.55 31.41 37.61
CA ILE A 103 9.75 31.03 39.00
C ILE A 103 10.37 29.63 39.09
N ASN A 104 9.94 28.71 38.22
CA ASN A 104 10.32 27.30 38.31
C ASN A 104 11.24 26.84 37.16
N ILE A 105 12.53 26.74 37.43
CA ILE A 105 13.52 26.25 36.46
C ILE A 105 13.26 24.80 36.01
N ASP A 106 12.61 23.98 36.85
CA ASP A 106 12.28 22.59 36.53
C ASP A 106 11.20 22.50 35.44
N ASN A 107 10.27 23.46 35.44
CA ASN A 107 9.26 23.62 34.39
C ASN A 107 9.91 24.03 33.06
N GLN A 108 10.89 24.95 33.10
CA GLN A 108 11.61 25.36 31.90
C GLN A 108 12.40 24.20 31.29
N VAL A 109 13.10 23.41 32.11
CA VAL A 109 13.84 22.22 31.67
C VAL A 109 12.88 21.19 31.05
N SER A 110 11.73 20.98 31.68
CA SER A 110 10.69 20.06 31.17
C SER A 110 10.11 20.52 29.84
N GLY A 111 9.85 21.82 29.68
CA GLY A 111 9.35 22.42 28.44
C GLY A 111 10.34 22.30 27.28
N TRP A 112 11.61 22.65 27.50
CA TRP A 112 12.66 22.50 26.48
C TRP A 112 12.90 21.04 26.11
N GLY A 113 12.93 20.15 27.10
CA GLY A 113 13.09 18.71 26.87
C GLY A 113 11.97 18.13 26.02
N ALA A 114 10.72 18.51 26.28
CA ALA A 114 9.57 18.12 25.47
C ALA A 114 9.70 18.57 24.00
N LEU A 115 10.11 19.82 23.74
CA LEU A 115 10.26 20.34 22.38
C LEU A 115 11.36 19.63 21.58
N ILE A 116 12.50 19.34 22.22
CA ILE A 116 13.60 18.61 21.57
C ILE A 116 13.14 17.21 21.15
N VAL A 117 12.37 16.52 21.99
CA VAL A 117 11.82 15.20 21.66
C VAL A 117 10.85 15.26 20.49
N ILE A 118 9.96 16.25 20.46
CA ILE A 118 9.03 16.47 19.33
C ILE A 118 9.82 16.70 18.03
N LEU A 119 10.89 17.49 18.06
CA LEU A 119 11.74 17.75 16.90
C LEU A 119 12.46 16.49 16.41
N ILE A 120 13.07 15.72 17.32
CA ILE A 120 13.75 14.46 17.00
C ILE A 120 12.76 13.45 16.42
N PHE A 121 11.54 13.38 16.97
CA PHE A 121 10.48 12.55 16.42
C PHE A 121 10.19 12.91 14.96
N TRP A 122 9.96 14.19 14.66
CA TRP A 122 9.69 14.61 13.29
C TRP A 122 10.81 14.27 12.32
N ILE A 123 12.06 14.49 12.72
CA ILE A 123 13.23 14.12 11.93
C ILE A 123 13.21 12.61 11.67
N THR A 124 13.14 11.79 12.72
CA THR A 124 13.16 10.33 12.58
C THR A 124 11.99 9.80 11.76
N PHE A 125 10.79 10.35 11.93
CA PHE A 125 9.58 10.02 11.19
C PHE A 125 9.74 10.31 9.69
N ILE A 126 10.23 11.49 9.33
CA ILE A 126 10.43 11.90 7.93
C ILE A 126 11.50 11.05 7.23
N TYR A 127 12.61 10.78 7.93
CA TYR A 127 13.74 10.05 7.34
C TYR A 127 13.52 8.54 7.29
N LYS A 128 12.95 7.96 8.35
CA LYS A 128 12.89 6.51 8.56
C LYS A 128 11.48 5.91 8.52
N GLY A 129 10.41 6.72 8.47
CA GLY A 129 9.02 6.26 8.50
C GLY A 129 8.52 5.92 9.90
N ILE A 130 7.23 5.54 10.00
CA ILE A 130 6.51 5.36 11.27
C ILE A 130 7.15 4.29 12.15
N GLU A 131 7.37 3.09 11.63
CA GLU A 131 7.81 1.93 12.42
C GLU A 131 9.14 2.19 13.13
N ASN A 132 10.07 2.83 12.42
CA ASN A 132 11.38 3.18 12.96
C ASN A 132 11.33 4.37 13.93
N SER A 133 10.38 5.30 13.75
CA SER A 133 10.20 6.43 14.67
C SER A 133 9.61 5.99 16.01
N ALA A 134 8.65 5.04 16.01
CA ALA A 134 8.07 4.48 17.22
C ALA A 134 9.11 3.68 18.03
N PHE A 135 9.94 2.89 17.35
CA PHE A 135 11.03 2.14 17.98
C PHE A 135 12.10 3.06 18.58
N ALA A 136 12.59 4.04 17.80
CA ALA A 136 13.59 5.01 18.29
C ALA A 136 13.11 5.75 19.54
N PHE A 137 11.81 6.01 19.63
CA PHE A 137 11.23 6.66 20.79
C PHE A 137 11.08 5.73 22.01
N ALA A 138 10.63 4.49 21.83
CA ALA A 138 10.57 3.52 22.93
C ALA A 138 11.94 3.37 23.62
N VAL A 139 13.01 3.38 22.82
CA VAL A 139 14.40 3.40 23.31
C VAL A 139 14.72 4.70 24.07
N ALA A 140 14.30 5.87 23.55
CA ALA A 140 14.54 7.16 24.20
C ALA A 140 13.83 7.29 25.56
N VAL A 141 12.58 6.82 25.68
CA VAL A 141 11.83 6.80 26.95
C VAL A 141 12.47 5.82 27.93
N ALA A 142 12.82 4.62 27.48
CA ALA A 142 13.49 3.63 28.32
C ALA A 142 14.84 4.16 28.85
N PHE A 143 15.59 4.89 28.01
CA PHE A 143 16.83 5.53 28.42
C PHE A 143 16.59 6.66 29.44
N ALA A 144 15.63 7.55 29.20
CA ALA A 144 15.29 8.62 30.15
C ALA A 144 14.85 8.05 31.51
N PHE A 145 14.06 6.97 31.48
CA PHE A 145 13.62 6.26 32.68
C PHE A 145 14.80 5.57 33.40
N ALA A 146 15.71 4.92 32.67
CA ALA A 146 16.90 4.29 33.25
C ALA A 146 17.85 5.31 33.90
N VAL A 147 18.03 6.48 33.28
CA VAL A 147 18.80 7.60 33.85
C VAL A 147 18.13 8.11 35.14
N ALA A 148 16.80 8.29 35.15
CA ALA A 148 16.08 8.71 36.34
C ALA A 148 16.21 7.71 37.50
N VAL A 149 16.13 6.41 37.21
CA VAL A 149 16.34 5.33 38.19
C VAL A 149 17.79 5.33 38.70
N ALA A 150 18.78 5.49 37.83
CA ALA A 150 20.19 5.53 38.22
C ALA A 150 20.51 6.74 39.13
N VAL A 151 19.94 7.91 38.83
CA VAL A 151 20.08 9.12 39.67
C VAL A 151 19.41 8.92 41.04
N ALA A 152 18.29 8.20 41.11
CA ALA A 152 17.60 7.90 42.37
C ALA A 152 18.38 6.95 43.29
N VAL A 153 19.24 6.09 42.74
CA VAL A 153 20.02 5.10 43.51
C VAL A 153 21.31 5.69 44.10
N VAL A 154 21.84 6.80 43.55
CA VAL A 154 23.22 7.27 43.85
C VAL A 154 23.31 8.42 44.87
N GLY A 155 22.23 9.01 45.39
CA GLY A 155 22.39 9.98 46.50
C GLY A 155 21.15 10.75 46.98
N PRO A 156 21.26 11.55 48.06
CA PRO A 156 20.17 12.20 48.78
C PRO A 156 19.65 13.50 48.11
N PHE A 157 19.65 13.56 46.78
CA PHE A 157 19.16 14.71 46.03
C PHE A 157 17.70 14.52 45.64
N THR A 158 16.80 14.86 46.57
CA THR A 158 15.34 14.79 46.37
C THR A 158 14.86 15.65 45.19
N VAL A 159 15.58 16.73 44.85
CA VAL A 159 15.24 17.64 43.75
C VAL A 159 15.66 17.07 42.38
N ALA A 160 16.87 16.50 42.25
CA ALA A 160 17.36 15.96 40.97
C ALA A 160 16.57 14.73 40.49
N VAL A 161 16.09 13.91 41.42
CA VAL A 161 15.19 12.77 41.13
C VAL A 161 13.82 13.27 40.67
N ALA A 162 13.25 14.28 41.33
CA ALA A 162 11.97 14.86 40.92
C ALA A 162 12.03 15.49 39.52
N VAL A 163 13.11 16.21 39.19
CA VAL A 163 13.32 16.83 37.88
C VAL A 163 13.47 15.78 36.77
N THR A 164 14.20 14.70 37.02
CA THR A 164 14.39 13.64 36.01
C THR A 164 13.13 12.81 35.77
N PHE A 165 12.32 12.55 36.80
CA PHE A 165 11.01 11.91 36.66
C PHE A 165 9.98 12.83 35.96
N ALA A 166 9.93 14.11 36.33
CA ALA A 166 9.06 15.10 35.68
C ALA A 166 9.40 15.25 34.19
N LEU A 167 10.71 15.30 33.87
CA LEU A 167 11.19 15.33 32.49
C LEU A 167 10.83 14.06 31.72
N ALA A 168 11.01 12.87 32.31
CA ALA A 168 10.65 11.61 31.66
C ALA A 168 9.14 11.50 31.36
N ILE A 169 8.28 11.95 32.28
CA ILE A 169 6.83 12.02 32.08
C ILE A 169 6.48 13.05 31.01
N ALA A 170 7.07 14.26 31.08
CA ALA A 170 6.86 15.31 30.08
C ALA A 170 7.27 14.84 28.67
N VAL A 171 8.40 14.13 28.56
CA VAL A 171 8.88 13.53 27.31
C VAL A 171 7.92 12.45 26.79
N ALA A 172 7.43 11.56 27.65
CA ALA A 172 6.48 10.52 27.29
C ALA A 172 5.14 11.10 26.78
N VAL A 173 4.64 12.11 27.50
CA VAL A 173 3.36 12.76 27.22
C VAL A 173 3.45 13.64 25.96
N ALA A 174 4.49 14.46 25.83
CA ALA A 174 4.71 15.31 24.67
C ALA A 174 4.84 14.50 23.37
N PHE A 175 5.53 13.36 23.43
CA PHE A 175 5.61 12.46 22.28
C PHE A 175 4.27 11.83 21.92
N ALA A 176 3.52 11.30 22.91
CA ALA A 176 2.24 10.65 22.65
C ALA A 176 1.29 11.59 21.90
N PHE A 177 1.29 12.88 22.27
CA PHE A 177 0.49 13.90 21.61
C PHE A 177 1.04 14.32 20.24
N ALA A 178 2.35 14.56 20.10
CA ALA A 178 2.94 14.91 18.80
C ALA A 178 2.76 13.79 17.76
N PHE A 179 2.87 12.53 18.20
CA PHE A 179 2.65 11.33 17.41
C PHE A 179 1.19 11.21 16.96
N ALA A 180 0.24 11.27 17.92
CA ALA A 180 -1.19 11.17 17.62
C ALA A 180 -1.66 12.31 16.68
N LEU A 181 -1.14 13.52 16.89
CA LEU A 181 -1.47 14.70 16.12
C LEU A 181 -0.99 14.60 14.66
N ALA A 182 0.31 14.33 14.46
CA ALA A 182 0.92 14.21 13.13
C ALA A 182 0.24 13.12 12.29
N LEU A 183 -0.03 11.96 12.92
CA LEU A 183 -0.68 10.84 12.27
C LEU A 183 -2.13 11.15 11.90
N ALA A 184 -2.89 11.78 12.80
CA ALA A 184 -4.29 12.11 12.56
C ALA A 184 -4.46 13.08 11.38
N ILE A 185 -3.64 14.14 11.28
CA ILE A 185 -3.71 15.11 10.18
C ILE A 185 -3.25 14.45 8.87
N ALA A 186 -2.12 13.74 8.88
CA ALA A 186 -1.62 13.07 7.68
C ALA A 186 -2.63 12.03 7.16
N LEU A 187 -3.24 11.26 8.06
CA LEU A 187 -4.28 10.30 7.72
C LEU A 187 -5.55 10.98 7.22
N ALA A 188 -6.03 12.03 7.88
CA ALA A 188 -7.18 12.82 7.46
C ALA A 188 -7.02 13.32 6.01
N ILE A 189 -5.85 13.87 5.68
CA ILE A 189 -5.54 14.35 4.34
C ILE A 189 -5.47 13.18 3.35
N ALA A 190 -4.79 12.08 3.69
CA ALA A 190 -4.67 10.92 2.82
C ALA A 190 -6.03 10.28 2.50
N VAL A 191 -6.89 10.14 3.52
CA VAL A 191 -8.28 9.67 3.38
C VAL A 191 -9.07 10.62 2.49
N ALA A 192 -8.98 11.94 2.72
CA ALA A 192 -9.72 12.93 1.95
C ALA A 192 -9.34 12.88 0.47
N VAL A 193 -8.06 12.71 0.15
CA VAL A 193 -7.60 12.54 -1.22
C VAL A 193 -8.06 11.22 -1.82
N ALA A 194 -8.03 10.13 -1.06
CA ALA A 194 -8.53 8.84 -1.51
C ALA A 194 -10.04 8.93 -1.86
N VAL A 195 -10.84 9.57 -1.00
CA VAL A 195 -12.30 9.71 -1.11
C VAL A 195 -12.77 10.75 -2.12
N ALA A 196 -12.12 11.92 -2.18
CA ALA A 196 -12.62 13.10 -2.92
C ALA A 196 -11.62 13.69 -3.93
N GLY A 197 -10.35 13.28 -3.90
CA GLY A 197 -9.33 13.72 -4.86
C GLY A 197 -8.55 14.94 -4.39
N ALA A 198 -7.75 15.53 -5.30
CA ALA A 198 -6.76 16.55 -4.96
C ALA A 198 -7.35 17.84 -4.36
N PHE A 199 -8.56 18.26 -4.76
CA PHE A 199 -9.20 19.44 -4.19
C PHE A 199 -9.48 19.31 -2.68
N ALA A 200 -9.71 18.10 -2.18
CA ALA A 200 -9.91 17.86 -0.76
C ALA A 200 -8.62 17.99 0.05
N PHE A 201 -7.44 17.86 -0.58
CA PHE A 201 -6.15 18.06 0.08
C PHE A 201 -6.01 19.48 0.62
N ALA A 202 -6.17 20.49 -0.24
CA ALA A 202 -6.01 21.89 0.12
C ALA A 202 -7.03 22.32 1.19
N PHE A 203 -8.26 21.84 1.06
CA PHE A 203 -9.34 22.15 2.02
C PHE A 203 -9.05 21.58 3.41
N VAL A 204 -8.64 20.31 3.51
CA VAL A 204 -8.30 19.68 4.80
C VAL A 204 -7.06 20.32 5.42
N VAL A 205 -6.05 20.66 4.63
CA VAL A 205 -4.86 21.37 5.11
C VAL A 205 -5.22 22.74 5.69
N ALA A 206 -6.05 23.52 4.99
CA ALA A 206 -6.48 24.84 5.47
C ALA A 206 -7.26 24.75 6.79
N ILE A 207 -8.15 23.77 6.91
CA ILE A 207 -8.93 23.56 8.14
C ILE A 207 -8.05 23.06 9.28
N ALA A 208 -7.13 22.13 9.02
CA ALA A 208 -6.18 21.65 10.02
C ALA A 208 -5.33 22.82 10.55
N PHE A 209 -4.85 23.70 9.67
CA PHE A 209 -4.13 24.90 10.06
C PHE A 209 -5.00 25.83 10.92
N ALA A 210 -6.24 26.11 10.50
CA ALA A 210 -7.15 26.99 11.23
C ALA A 210 -7.44 26.48 12.65
N PHE A 211 -7.71 25.18 12.80
CA PHE A 211 -7.89 24.57 14.12
C PHE A 211 -6.60 24.59 14.95
N ALA A 212 -5.45 24.28 14.35
CA ALA A 212 -4.18 24.30 15.06
C ALA A 212 -3.86 25.70 15.62
N VAL A 213 -4.14 26.77 14.85
CA VAL A 213 -4.00 28.16 15.31
C VAL A 213 -5.00 28.48 16.43
N ALA A 214 -6.28 28.10 16.28
CA ALA A 214 -7.30 28.37 17.29
C ALA A 214 -6.99 27.70 18.64
N PHE A 215 -6.56 26.43 18.62
CA PHE A 215 -6.21 25.70 19.84
C PHE A 215 -4.87 26.11 20.44
N ALA A 216 -3.91 26.56 19.61
CA ALA A 216 -2.68 27.17 20.10
C ALA A 216 -2.96 28.44 20.92
N PHE A 217 -3.92 29.26 20.48
CA PHE A 217 -4.36 30.44 21.22
C PHE A 217 -4.99 30.07 22.57
N VAL A 218 -5.91 29.09 22.58
CA VAL A 218 -6.55 28.61 23.81
C VAL A 218 -5.53 28.02 24.79
N GLY A 219 -4.61 27.18 24.32
CA GLY A 219 -3.57 26.58 25.17
C GLY A 219 -2.62 27.61 25.77
N ALA A 220 -2.20 28.61 25.00
CA ALA A 220 -1.38 29.71 25.51
C ALA A 220 -2.14 30.56 26.55
N PHE A 221 -3.44 30.81 26.33
CA PHE A 221 -4.30 31.54 27.27
C PHE A 221 -4.52 30.78 28.58
N VAL A 222 -4.82 29.49 28.53
CA VAL A 222 -5.00 28.64 29.73
C VAL A 222 -3.68 28.47 30.48
N GLY A 223 -2.56 28.27 29.78
CA GLY A 223 -1.24 28.19 30.41
C GLY A 223 -0.83 29.48 31.14
N ALA A 224 -1.21 30.64 30.61
CA ALA A 224 -0.98 31.94 31.26
C ALA A 224 -1.90 32.20 32.47
N LEU A 225 -3.05 31.53 32.54
CA LEU A 225 -4.03 31.64 33.65
C LEU A 225 -3.88 30.53 34.71
N ALA A 226 -2.99 29.56 34.50
CA ALA A 226 -2.73 28.46 35.42
C ALA A 226 -2.28 28.84 36.86
N PRO A 227 -1.91 30.10 37.23
CA PRO A 227 -1.71 30.45 38.63
C PRO A 227 -3.01 30.66 39.44
N LEU A 228 -4.21 30.50 38.86
CA LEU A 228 -5.46 30.75 39.58
C LEU A 228 -5.91 29.52 40.38
N ASP A 229 -5.56 29.60 41.68
CA ASP A 229 -6.10 28.90 42.86
C ASP A 229 -5.48 27.55 43.29
N ILE A 230 -4.28 27.62 43.88
CA ILE A 230 -4.00 26.97 45.18
C ILE A 230 -3.05 27.88 45.99
N VAL A 231 -3.54 28.43 47.11
CA VAL A 231 -2.86 29.32 48.08
C VAL A 231 -2.89 30.82 47.74
N GLY A 232 -3.61 31.58 48.58
CA GLY A 232 -3.86 33.01 48.43
C GLY A 232 -2.60 33.89 48.46
N TYR A 233 -2.14 34.27 47.27
CA TYR A 233 -1.28 35.44 47.05
C TYR A 233 -1.98 36.40 46.08
N HIS A 234 -2.07 37.67 46.47
CA HIS A 234 -2.76 38.74 45.74
C HIS A 234 -1.93 39.41 44.64
N ASP A 235 -0.73 38.92 44.33
CA ASP A 235 0.10 39.51 43.27
C ASP A 235 -0.03 38.70 41.97
N LEU A 236 -1.12 38.96 41.24
CA LEU A 236 -1.20 38.65 39.80
C LEU A 236 -0.13 39.46 39.06
N THR A 237 1.10 38.96 39.08
CA THR A 237 2.08 39.32 38.08
C THR A 237 1.67 38.61 36.80
N PHE A 238 0.84 39.28 36.01
CA PHE A 238 0.77 39.06 34.57
C PHE A 238 2.20 38.75 34.10
N LEU A 239 2.45 37.56 33.52
CA LEU A 239 3.55 37.37 32.58
C LEU A 239 3.58 38.66 31.75
N GLY A 240 4.62 39.48 31.89
CA GLY A 240 4.63 40.82 31.30
C GLY A 240 4.19 40.69 29.84
N ALA A 241 3.28 41.53 29.36
CA ALA A 241 2.53 41.32 28.12
C ALA A 241 3.40 40.85 26.93
N GLY A 242 4.68 41.22 26.89
CA GLY A 242 5.69 40.69 25.95
C GLY A 242 5.92 39.17 26.00
N ALA A 243 6.08 38.54 27.18
CA ALA A 243 6.33 37.10 27.31
C ALA A 243 5.11 36.26 26.85
N PHE A 244 3.90 36.73 27.16
CA PHE A 244 2.66 36.13 26.70
C PHE A 244 2.52 36.20 25.17
N VAL A 245 2.81 37.37 24.58
CA VAL A 245 2.81 37.55 23.12
C VAL A 245 3.85 36.66 22.44
N ILE A 246 5.05 36.53 23.01
CA ILE A 246 6.11 35.65 22.49
C ILE A 246 5.67 34.17 22.52
N ALA A 247 5.05 33.71 23.60
CA ALA A 247 4.56 32.34 23.72
C ALA A 247 3.49 32.01 22.67
N ILE A 248 2.56 32.93 22.40
CA ILE A 248 1.55 32.79 21.33
C ILE A 248 2.20 32.69 19.95
N LEU A 249 3.17 33.58 19.65
CA LEU A 249 3.85 33.59 18.37
C LEU A 249 4.62 32.28 18.11
N ILE A 250 5.27 31.73 19.14
CA ILE A 250 5.96 30.44 19.06
C ILE A 250 4.96 29.31 18.86
N ALA A 251 3.85 29.29 19.60
CA ALA A 251 2.81 28.27 19.44
C ALA A 251 2.20 28.27 18.02
N PHE A 252 1.98 29.45 17.43
CA PHE A 252 1.52 29.58 16.04
C PHE A 252 2.54 29.08 15.02
N ALA A 253 3.82 29.42 15.20
CA ALA A 253 4.88 28.93 14.33
C ALA A 253 4.98 27.39 14.36
N PHE A 254 4.88 26.80 15.55
CA PHE A 254 4.87 25.34 15.72
C PHE A 254 3.62 24.69 15.08
N ALA A 255 2.43 25.24 15.31
CA ALA A 255 1.19 24.76 14.69
C ALA A 255 1.24 24.78 13.16
N GLY A 256 1.82 25.84 12.59
CA GLY A 256 2.03 25.96 11.14
C GLY A 256 3.02 24.93 10.60
N LEU A 257 4.19 24.81 11.24
CA LEU A 257 5.21 23.83 10.85
C LEU A 257 4.68 22.39 10.90
N GLN A 258 3.97 22.04 11.98
CA GLN A 258 3.32 20.74 12.17
C GLN A 258 2.36 20.40 11.01
N THR A 259 1.53 21.36 10.63
CA THR A 259 0.53 21.17 9.56
C THR A 259 1.23 20.94 8.22
N LEU A 260 2.29 21.70 7.94
CA LEU A 260 3.10 21.54 6.72
C LEU A 260 3.80 20.19 6.66
N LEU A 261 4.39 19.74 7.77
CA LEU A 261 5.03 18.43 7.85
C LEU A 261 4.01 17.29 7.66
N SER A 262 2.82 17.42 8.25
CA SER A 262 1.73 16.45 8.06
C SER A 262 1.23 16.40 6.61
N ALA A 263 1.13 17.58 5.96
CA ALA A 263 0.79 17.68 4.54
C ALA A 263 1.86 17.05 3.64
N TYR A 264 3.15 17.20 3.98
CA TYR A 264 4.27 16.56 3.29
C TYR A 264 4.19 15.03 3.39
N VAL A 265 3.93 14.50 4.58
CA VAL A 265 3.74 13.06 4.81
C VAL A 265 2.56 12.53 3.99
N ALA A 266 1.43 13.24 3.99
CA ALA A 266 0.26 12.86 3.18
C ALA A 266 0.59 12.88 1.68
N TYR A 267 1.31 13.89 1.19
CA TYR A 267 1.76 13.95 -0.20
C TYR A 267 2.64 12.76 -0.58
N ARG A 268 3.61 12.39 0.26
CA ARG A 268 4.47 11.20 0.07
C ARG A 268 3.66 9.91 0.09
N THR A 269 2.66 9.82 0.96
CA THR A 269 1.73 8.68 1.05
C THR A 269 0.96 8.50 -0.27
N ILE A 270 0.49 9.59 -0.87
CA ILE A 270 -0.23 9.60 -2.15
C ILE A 270 0.69 9.20 -3.32
N LYS A 271 2.00 9.49 -3.22
CA LYS A 271 3.02 9.08 -4.20
C LYS A 271 3.49 7.63 -4.04
N GLU A 272 2.82 6.85 -3.19
CA GLU A 272 3.10 5.44 -2.92
C GLU A 272 4.53 5.15 -2.42
N ASP A 273 5.14 6.12 -1.72
CA ASP A 273 6.44 5.93 -1.08
C ASP A 273 6.35 4.80 -0.03
N GLU A 274 7.25 3.82 -0.12
CA GLU A 274 7.24 2.61 0.71
C GLU A 274 7.28 2.95 2.21
N LYS A 275 7.96 4.04 2.58
CA LYS A 275 8.11 4.51 3.97
C LYS A 275 6.78 4.85 4.66
N TYR A 276 5.76 5.19 3.88
CA TYR A 276 4.45 5.64 4.37
C TYR A 276 3.32 4.65 4.02
N THR A 277 3.69 3.40 3.70
CA THR A 277 2.73 2.33 3.36
C THR A 277 1.70 2.09 4.45
N PHE A 278 2.07 2.21 5.73
CA PHE A 278 1.13 2.08 6.84
C PHE A 278 -0.02 3.09 6.78
N ILE A 279 0.28 4.39 6.62
CA ILE A 279 -0.75 5.45 6.49
C ILE A 279 -1.59 5.20 5.25
N ARG A 280 -0.95 4.85 4.12
CA ARG A 280 -1.63 4.55 2.86
C ARG A 280 -2.67 3.44 3.04
N ASN A 281 -2.29 2.35 3.70
CA ASN A 281 -3.15 1.19 3.91
C ASN A 281 -4.36 1.54 4.77
N ILE A 282 -4.19 2.32 5.84
CA ILE A 282 -5.32 2.80 6.66
C ILE A 282 -6.21 3.72 5.82
N ALA A 283 -5.61 4.66 5.07
CA ALA A 283 -6.36 5.61 4.26
C ALA A 283 -7.22 4.92 3.19
N ILE A 284 -6.66 3.92 2.50
CA ILE A 284 -7.35 3.10 1.51
C ILE A 284 -8.46 2.27 2.17
N ALA A 285 -8.18 1.64 3.32
CA ALA A 285 -9.18 0.86 4.04
C ALA A 285 -10.37 1.71 4.46
N PHE A 286 -10.12 2.90 4.99
CA PHE A 286 -11.16 3.85 5.37
C PHE A 286 -11.91 4.38 4.15
N ALA A 287 -11.21 4.69 3.06
CA ALA A 287 -11.83 5.16 1.83
C ALA A 287 -12.66 4.09 1.11
N ALA A 288 -12.47 2.80 1.41
CA ALA A 288 -13.27 1.69 0.88
C ALA A 288 -14.59 1.50 1.66
N ILE A 289 -14.77 2.10 2.84
CA ILE A 289 -16.00 1.99 3.64
C ILE A 289 -17.19 2.53 2.87
N GLY A 290 -18.20 1.69 2.62
CA GLY A 290 -19.38 2.05 1.83
C GLY A 290 -19.12 2.15 0.33
N GLY A 291 -17.93 1.76 -0.12
CA GLY A 291 -17.54 1.60 -1.51
C GLY A 291 -18.06 0.30 -2.11
N THR A 292 -17.64 -0.01 -3.34
CA THR A 292 -17.96 -1.29 -3.98
C THR A 292 -17.11 -2.39 -3.34
N SER A 293 -17.69 -3.53 -2.99
CA SER A 293 -16.96 -4.64 -2.36
C SER A 293 -17.03 -5.88 -3.24
N PHE A 294 -15.86 -6.45 -3.54
CA PHE A 294 -15.65 -7.78 -4.10
C PHE A 294 -14.97 -8.70 -3.07
N THR A 295 -15.13 -8.40 -1.78
CA THR A 295 -14.47 -9.16 -0.70
C THR A 295 -14.85 -10.63 -0.78
N ASP A 296 -13.87 -11.53 -0.80
CA ASP A 296 -14.05 -12.99 -0.96
C ASP A 296 -14.82 -13.42 -2.23
N ALA A 297 -15.03 -12.52 -3.19
CA ALA A 297 -15.72 -12.85 -4.44
C ALA A 297 -14.81 -13.68 -5.35
N ASN A 298 -15.40 -14.57 -6.15
CA ASN A 298 -14.69 -15.25 -7.21
C ASN A 298 -14.78 -14.44 -8.51
N LEU A 299 -13.68 -13.81 -8.91
CA LEU A 299 -13.54 -13.00 -10.13
C LEU A 299 -12.70 -13.70 -11.19
N THR A 300 -12.64 -15.04 -11.14
CA THR A 300 -11.86 -15.82 -12.10
C THR A 300 -12.31 -15.49 -13.52
N ASP A 301 -11.37 -15.14 -14.41
CA ASP A 301 -11.64 -14.75 -15.80
C ASP A 301 -12.59 -13.54 -15.97
N ALA A 302 -12.81 -12.74 -14.93
CA ALA A 302 -13.62 -11.51 -15.04
C ALA A 302 -12.88 -10.40 -15.81
N ASP A 303 -13.62 -9.47 -16.41
CA ASP A 303 -13.06 -8.40 -17.22
C ASP A 303 -13.39 -7.00 -16.66
N PHE A 304 -12.37 -6.24 -16.26
CA PHE A 304 -12.49 -4.86 -15.79
C PHE A 304 -11.97 -3.83 -16.80
N THR A 305 -11.86 -4.18 -18.08
CA THR A 305 -11.29 -3.29 -19.10
C THR A 305 -11.98 -1.91 -19.09
N ASN A 306 -11.20 -0.83 -19.02
CA ASN A 306 -11.71 0.56 -18.91
C ASN A 306 -12.58 0.87 -17.67
N ALA A 307 -12.73 -0.05 -16.71
CA ALA A 307 -13.53 0.19 -15.51
C ALA A 307 -12.86 1.24 -14.60
N THR A 308 -13.66 2.02 -13.88
CA THR A 308 -13.16 2.93 -12.84
C THR A 308 -13.29 2.28 -11.47
N LEU A 309 -12.16 2.01 -10.82
CA LEU A 309 -12.08 1.31 -9.53
C LEU A 309 -11.56 2.21 -8.42
N LYS A 310 -12.38 3.18 -8.00
CA LYS A 310 -12.07 4.02 -6.83
C LYS A 310 -12.65 3.35 -5.58
N SER A 311 -12.00 3.38 -4.42
CA SER A 311 -12.65 2.99 -3.14
C SER A 311 -13.34 1.62 -3.24
N THR A 312 -12.64 0.65 -3.82
CA THR A 312 -13.17 -0.68 -4.10
C THR A 312 -12.36 -1.73 -3.34
N ASP A 313 -13.04 -2.68 -2.69
CA ASP A 313 -12.41 -3.69 -1.83
C ASP A 313 -12.28 -5.05 -2.54
N PHE A 314 -11.07 -5.61 -2.57
CA PHE A 314 -10.75 -6.92 -3.15
C PHE A 314 -10.11 -7.88 -2.13
N ILE A 315 -10.25 -7.62 -0.83
CA ILE A 315 -9.73 -8.54 0.19
C ILE A 315 -10.29 -9.94 0.01
N GLY A 316 -9.42 -10.94 -0.05
CA GLY A 316 -9.83 -12.34 -0.19
C GLY A 316 -10.42 -12.70 -1.56
N ALA A 317 -10.55 -11.73 -2.47
CA ALA A 317 -11.08 -11.98 -3.80
C ALA A 317 -10.14 -12.90 -4.60
N ASN A 318 -10.70 -13.90 -5.27
CA ASN A 318 -9.96 -14.68 -6.25
C ASN A 318 -9.95 -13.92 -7.59
N ILE A 319 -8.80 -13.34 -7.95
CA ILE A 319 -8.62 -12.56 -9.18
C ILE A 319 -7.81 -13.30 -10.27
N THR A 320 -7.93 -14.63 -10.28
CA THR A 320 -7.25 -15.49 -11.25
C THR A 320 -7.71 -15.15 -12.67
N ARG A 321 -6.76 -14.83 -13.54
CA ARG A 321 -6.92 -14.44 -14.94
C ARG A 321 -7.85 -13.25 -15.17
N THR A 322 -8.14 -12.46 -14.14
CA THR A 322 -8.92 -11.22 -14.26
C THR A 322 -8.20 -10.20 -15.14
N CYS A 323 -8.91 -9.62 -16.11
CA CYS A 323 -8.37 -8.58 -17.01
C CYS A 323 -8.48 -7.18 -16.36
N TRP A 324 -7.37 -6.43 -16.34
CA TRP A 324 -7.28 -5.09 -15.75
C TRP A 324 -6.92 -4.00 -16.76
N LYS A 325 -6.97 -4.31 -18.04
CA LYS A 325 -6.48 -3.43 -19.12
C LYS A 325 -7.17 -2.07 -19.07
N ASP A 326 -6.39 -0.99 -19.13
CA ASP A 326 -6.90 0.39 -19.14
C ASP A 326 -7.83 0.77 -17.96
N THR A 327 -7.79 -0.01 -16.87
CA THR A 327 -8.52 0.32 -15.63
C THR A 327 -8.09 1.66 -15.04
N ILE A 328 -9.05 2.43 -14.56
CA ILE A 328 -8.85 3.78 -14.05
C ILE A 328 -8.88 3.74 -12.52
N LYS A 329 -7.88 4.35 -11.88
CA LYS A 329 -7.73 4.44 -10.41
C LYS A 329 -7.45 3.11 -9.69
N LEU A 330 -6.81 2.15 -10.36
CA LEU A 330 -6.43 0.88 -9.77
C LEU A 330 -5.50 1.04 -8.54
N ASP A 331 -4.77 2.17 -8.43
CA ASP A 331 -3.99 2.61 -7.26
C ASP A 331 -4.83 2.89 -6.00
N ARG A 332 -6.16 3.01 -6.14
CA ARG A 332 -7.08 3.40 -5.05
C ARG A 332 -7.96 2.27 -4.57
N ILE A 333 -7.67 1.05 -4.96
CA ILE A 333 -8.36 -0.13 -4.47
C ILE A 333 -7.74 -0.58 -3.15
N ARG A 334 -8.47 -1.41 -2.40
CA ARG A 334 -7.91 -2.18 -1.30
C ARG A 334 -7.58 -3.59 -1.83
N PRO A 335 -6.31 -3.88 -2.18
CA PRO A 335 -5.96 -5.10 -2.90
C PRO A 335 -5.88 -6.35 -2.00
N GLY A 336 -5.83 -6.18 -0.67
CA GLY A 336 -5.64 -7.30 0.25
C GLY A 336 -4.31 -8.03 0.00
N LYS A 337 -4.36 -9.36 -0.08
CA LYS A 337 -3.18 -10.21 -0.36
C LYS A 337 -2.93 -10.45 -1.85
N THR A 338 -3.78 -9.92 -2.73
CA THR A 338 -3.68 -10.15 -4.18
C THR A 338 -2.39 -9.57 -4.77
N TYR A 339 -2.05 -9.99 -6.00
CA TYR A 339 -0.88 -9.45 -6.74
C TYR A 339 -0.99 -7.94 -7.01
N LEU A 340 -2.19 -7.35 -6.92
CA LEU A 340 -2.42 -5.91 -7.10
C LEU A 340 -1.87 -5.05 -5.96
N LYS A 341 -1.33 -5.64 -4.90
CA LYS A 341 -0.62 -4.89 -3.83
C LYS A 341 0.63 -4.17 -4.36
N ASP A 342 1.29 -4.73 -5.36
CA ASP A 342 2.48 -4.14 -5.97
C ASP A 342 2.09 -3.11 -7.06
N ALA A 343 2.63 -1.90 -6.94
CA ALA A 343 2.42 -0.81 -7.87
C ALA A 343 2.90 -1.13 -9.30
N LYS A 344 4.03 -1.83 -9.42
CA LYS A 344 4.60 -2.23 -10.71
C LYS A 344 3.68 -3.23 -11.41
N VAL A 345 3.09 -4.15 -10.65
CA VAL A 345 2.13 -5.13 -11.17
C VAL A 345 0.86 -4.42 -11.64
N ARG A 346 0.33 -3.44 -10.87
CA ARG A 346 -0.82 -2.62 -11.30
C ARG A 346 -0.56 -1.91 -12.63
N GLU A 347 0.62 -1.32 -12.81
CA GLU A 347 0.98 -0.67 -14.06
C GLU A 347 1.11 -1.67 -15.22
N LEU A 348 1.74 -2.83 -14.97
CA LEU A 348 1.89 -3.90 -15.95
C LEU A 348 0.53 -4.41 -16.46
N VAL A 349 -0.38 -4.82 -15.57
CA VAL A 349 -1.68 -5.39 -15.98
C VAL A 349 -2.60 -4.37 -16.62
N ARG A 350 -2.41 -3.07 -16.33
CA ARG A 350 -3.19 -2.00 -16.94
C ARG A 350 -2.72 -1.66 -18.36
N THR A 351 -1.40 -1.59 -18.56
CA THR A 351 -0.80 -1.09 -19.82
C THR A 351 -0.37 -2.19 -20.77
N GLY A 352 -0.10 -3.39 -20.25
CA GLY A 352 0.58 -4.47 -20.93
C GLY A 352 2.05 -4.17 -21.29
N GLN A 353 2.65 -3.12 -20.72
CA GLN A 353 4.04 -2.73 -20.98
C GLN A 353 4.94 -3.09 -19.80
N GLY A 354 5.63 -4.21 -19.90
CA GLY A 354 6.54 -4.75 -18.87
C GLY A 354 7.99 -4.88 -19.33
N LYS A 355 8.43 -4.13 -20.35
CA LYS A 355 9.81 -4.22 -20.85
C LYS A 355 10.82 -3.92 -19.74
N ASN A 356 11.77 -4.82 -19.52
CA ASN A 356 12.78 -4.77 -18.45
C ASN A 356 12.21 -4.79 -17.01
N ILE A 357 10.94 -5.16 -16.81
CA ILE A 357 10.36 -5.19 -15.47
C ILE A 357 11.04 -6.25 -14.61
N ASN A 358 11.28 -5.96 -13.33
CA ASN A 358 11.80 -6.92 -12.36
C ASN A 358 10.68 -7.28 -11.36
N LEU A 359 10.25 -8.53 -11.45
CA LEU A 359 9.22 -9.16 -10.62
C LEU A 359 9.77 -10.44 -9.95
N ASN A 360 11.07 -10.48 -9.67
CA ASN A 360 11.69 -11.60 -8.96
C ASN A 360 10.99 -11.85 -7.62
N ARG A 361 10.81 -13.13 -7.26
CA ARG A 361 10.17 -13.57 -6.00
C ARG A 361 8.77 -13.03 -5.77
N SER A 362 8.11 -12.53 -6.82
CA SER A 362 6.75 -12.01 -6.71
C SER A 362 5.76 -13.16 -6.74
N ASP A 363 4.72 -13.04 -5.91
CA ASP A 363 3.56 -13.91 -5.97
C ASP A 363 2.55 -13.34 -6.97
N LEU A 364 2.53 -13.94 -8.16
CA LEU A 364 1.73 -13.53 -9.33
C LEU A 364 0.81 -14.66 -9.77
N GLN A 365 0.45 -15.58 -8.86
CA GLN A 365 -0.42 -16.70 -9.16
C GLN A 365 -1.71 -16.21 -9.83
N GLY A 366 -2.04 -16.82 -10.96
CA GLY A 366 -3.23 -16.49 -11.72
C GLY A 366 -3.19 -15.10 -12.37
N ILE A 367 -2.05 -14.44 -12.52
CA ILE A 367 -2.04 -13.12 -13.19
C ILE A 367 -2.47 -13.24 -14.67
N ASN A 368 -3.20 -12.24 -15.18
CA ASN A 368 -3.45 -12.12 -16.62
C ASN A 368 -2.43 -11.17 -17.26
N LEU A 369 -1.56 -11.73 -18.09
CA LEU A 369 -0.50 -11.08 -18.86
C LEU A 369 -0.64 -11.39 -20.36
N GLN A 370 -1.86 -11.70 -20.83
CA GLN A 370 -2.14 -11.97 -22.23
C GLN A 370 -1.71 -10.79 -23.13
N GLY A 371 -0.95 -11.10 -24.18
CA GLY A 371 -0.47 -10.14 -25.19
C GLY A 371 0.50 -9.08 -24.65
N THR A 372 1.00 -9.24 -23.43
CA THR A 372 1.86 -8.21 -22.82
C THR A 372 3.28 -8.23 -23.36
N ASN A 373 3.93 -7.06 -23.38
CA ASN A 373 5.33 -6.93 -23.73
C ASN A 373 6.22 -7.11 -22.50
N LEU A 374 6.78 -8.30 -22.32
CA LEU A 374 7.67 -8.69 -21.21
C LEU A 374 9.13 -8.85 -21.68
N THR A 375 9.51 -8.14 -22.74
CA THR A 375 10.88 -8.22 -23.28
C THR A 375 11.90 -7.86 -22.20
N ASN A 376 12.91 -8.71 -21.97
CA ASN A 376 13.91 -8.61 -20.91
C ASN A 376 13.34 -8.58 -19.47
N ALA A 377 12.10 -9.00 -19.24
CA ALA A 377 11.54 -9.08 -17.88
C ALA A 377 12.30 -10.10 -17.02
N SER A 378 12.22 -9.95 -15.70
CA SER A 378 12.84 -10.87 -14.75
C SER A 378 11.79 -11.42 -13.80
N PHE A 379 11.64 -12.75 -13.80
CA PHE A 379 10.69 -13.51 -12.97
C PHE A 379 11.42 -14.57 -12.14
N ILE A 380 12.68 -14.30 -11.76
CA ILE A 380 13.50 -15.25 -11.00
C ILE A 380 12.80 -15.59 -9.68
N GLU A 381 12.57 -16.88 -9.43
CA GLU A 381 11.86 -17.41 -8.25
C GLU A 381 10.43 -16.86 -8.10
N ALA A 382 9.81 -16.33 -9.16
CA ALA A 382 8.44 -15.83 -9.12
C ALA A 382 7.42 -16.98 -9.25
N ASN A 383 6.26 -16.81 -8.61
CA ASN A 383 5.13 -17.72 -8.76
C ASN A 383 4.19 -17.20 -9.85
N LEU A 384 4.17 -17.87 -11.01
CA LEU A 384 3.28 -17.62 -12.14
C LEU A 384 2.32 -18.81 -12.38
N ASN A 385 2.09 -19.66 -11.37
CA ASN A 385 1.15 -20.77 -11.50
C ASN A 385 -0.24 -20.25 -11.93
N SER A 386 -0.90 -20.95 -12.84
CA SER A 386 -2.22 -20.58 -13.40
C SER A 386 -2.27 -19.24 -14.13
N ALA A 387 -1.13 -18.60 -14.42
CA ALA A 387 -1.08 -17.33 -15.14
C ALA A 387 -1.54 -17.49 -16.60
N ASN A 388 -2.19 -16.46 -17.14
CA ASN A 388 -2.46 -16.35 -18.56
C ASN A 388 -1.34 -15.52 -19.22
N LEU A 389 -0.47 -16.16 -19.98
CA LEU A 389 0.64 -15.59 -20.74
C LEU A 389 0.43 -15.74 -22.25
N GLN A 390 -0.81 -15.99 -22.70
CA GLN A 390 -1.12 -16.19 -24.11
C GLN A 390 -0.62 -14.99 -24.94
N ASP A 391 0.07 -15.26 -26.05
CA ASP A 391 0.66 -14.26 -26.94
C ASP A 391 1.60 -13.25 -26.26
N ALA A 392 2.04 -13.48 -25.01
CA ALA A 392 2.97 -12.59 -24.33
C ALA A 392 4.36 -12.63 -25.00
N ASN A 393 5.00 -11.47 -25.09
CA ASN A 393 6.37 -11.39 -25.58
C ASN A 393 7.36 -11.50 -24.42
N LEU A 394 7.82 -12.71 -24.13
CA LEU A 394 8.83 -13.06 -23.12
C LEU A 394 10.26 -13.10 -23.71
N SER A 395 10.51 -12.44 -24.84
CA SER A 395 11.83 -12.42 -25.46
C SER A 395 12.89 -11.95 -24.46
N ARG A 396 13.94 -12.75 -24.26
CA ARG A 396 15.04 -12.47 -23.30
C ARG A 396 14.60 -12.34 -21.84
N ALA A 397 13.41 -12.82 -21.49
CA ALA A 397 12.97 -12.86 -20.10
C ALA A 397 13.81 -13.86 -19.29
N LYS A 398 13.94 -13.61 -17.99
CA LYS A 398 14.61 -14.52 -17.04
C LYS A 398 13.55 -15.33 -16.31
N LEU A 399 13.41 -16.59 -16.70
CA LEU A 399 12.52 -17.57 -16.11
C LEU A 399 13.36 -18.61 -15.36
N VAL A 400 13.95 -18.17 -14.24
CA VAL A 400 14.88 -18.98 -13.45
C VAL A 400 14.22 -19.36 -12.12
N GLY A 401 14.01 -20.65 -11.85
CA GLY A 401 13.25 -21.08 -10.66
C GLY A 401 11.79 -20.59 -10.67
N THR A 402 11.25 -20.22 -11.83
CA THR A 402 9.91 -19.64 -11.96
C THR A 402 8.86 -20.75 -12.00
N PHE A 403 7.82 -20.66 -11.17
CA PHE A 403 6.73 -21.64 -11.15
C PHE A 403 5.67 -21.30 -12.20
N LEU A 404 5.33 -22.25 -13.08
CA LEU A 404 4.44 -22.09 -14.24
C LEU A 404 3.44 -23.25 -14.36
N ASP A 405 3.14 -23.94 -13.27
CA ASP A 405 2.13 -25.00 -13.23
C ASP A 405 0.75 -24.45 -13.59
N LEU A 406 0.00 -25.13 -14.45
CA LEU A 406 -1.28 -24.68 -15.03
C LEU A 406 -1.23 -23.33 -15.79
N ALA A 407 -0.04 -22.78 -16.07
CA ALA A 407 0.09 -21.55 -16.83
C ALA A 407 -0.23 -21.78 -18.31
N ASP A 408 -0.77 -20.75 -18.95
CA ASP A 408 -1.12 -20.77 -20.36
C ASP A 408 -0.16 -19.88 -21.16
N LEU A 409 0.80 -20.48 -21.87
CA LEU A 409 1.76 -19.78 -22.71
C LEU A 409 1.42 -19.91 -24.21
N THR A 410 0.18 -20.27 -24.58
CA THR A 410 -0.19 -20.47 -25.98
C THR A 410 0.17 -19.23 -26.82
N GLY A 411 0.91 -19.42 -27.92
CA GLY A 411 1.32 -18.33 -28.82
C GLY A 411 2.42 -17.39 -28.30
N ALA A 412 2.93 -17.59 -27.07
CA ALA A 412 3.94 -16.72 -26.47
C ALA A 412 5.28 -16.77 -27.20
N THR A 413 6.03 -15.66 -27.12
CA THR A 413 7.39 -15.57 -27.70
C THR A 413 8.45 -15.79 -26.63
N LEU A 414 9.28 -16.82 -26.75
CA LEU A 414 10.36 -17.15 -25.80
C LEU A 414 11.78 -16.91 -26.36
N THR A 415 11.91 -16.29 -27.54
CA THR A 415 13.20 -16.08 -28.19
C THR A 415 14.23 -15.38 -27.29
N GLY A 416 15.32 -16.08 -27.02
CA GLY A 416 16.44 -15.65 -26.20
C GLY A 416 16.16 -15.63 -24.69
N ALA A 417 15.04 -16.21 -24.23
CA ALA A 417 14.74 -16.34 -22.81
C ALA A 417 15.76 -17.24 -22.10
N PHE A 418 15.94 -16.99 -20.79
CA PHE A 418 16.77 -17.80 -19.91
C PHE A 418 15.85 -18.74 -19.13
N LEU A 419 15.98 -20.04 -19.38
CA LEU A 419 15.17 -21.12 -18.82
C LEU A 419 16.06 -22.00 -17.96
N GLU A 420 16.01 -21.83 -16.64
CA GLU A 420 16.83 -22.59 -15.68
C GLU A 420 15.93 -22.97 -14.52
N ASP A 421 15.72 -24.26 -14.29
CA ASP A 421 14.82 -24.77 -13.24
C ASP A 421 13.42 -24.14 -13.23
N TRP A 422 12.90 -23.76 -14.40
CA TRP A 422 11.51 -23.29 -14.50
C TRP A 422 10.54 -24.45 -14.29
N GLY A 423 9.59 -24.27 -13.38
CA GLY A 423 8.61 -25.29 -12.99
C GLY A 423 7.45 -25.35 -13.96
N ILE A 424 7.64 -25.99 -15.10
CA ILE A 424 6.59 -26.37 -16.04
C ILE A 424 6.16 -27.83 -15.82
N THR A 425 4.88 -28.14 -16.02
CA THR A 425 4.31 -29.49 -15.87
C THR A 425 3.57 -29.91 -17.13
N THR A 426 3.00 -31.11 -17.16
CA THR A 426 2.11 -31.56 -18.27
C THR A 426 0.85 -30.73 -18.40
N THR A 427 0.52 -29.91 -17.39
CA THR A 427 -0.66 -29.03 -17.42
C THR A 427 -0.34 -27.62 -17.95
N THR A 428 0.93 -27.27 -18.09
CA THR A 428 1.37 -26.01 -18.69
C THR A 428 1.09 -26.04 -20.21
N LYS A 429 0.33 -25.08 -20.72
CA LYS A 429 0.02 -25.02 -22.17
C LYS A 429 1.13 -24.33 -22.93
N LEU A 430 1.64 -25.00 -23.96
CA LEU A 430 2.79 -24.59 -24.77
C LEU A 430 2.48 -24.60 -26.28
N ASP A 431 1.21 -24.63 -26.65
CA ASP A 431 0.79 -24.67 -28.05
C ASP A 431 1.22 -23.40 -28.80
N GLY A 432 1.82 -23.55 -29.98
CA GLY A 432 2.16 -22.43 -30.85
C GLY A 432 3.23 -21.48 -30.29
N ILE A 433 4.11 -21.95 -29.40
CA ILE A 433 5.24 -21.17 -28.90
C ILE A 433 6.14 -20.71 -30.06
N LYS A 434 6.44 -19.41 -30.05
CA LYS A 434 7.36 -18.77 -31.00
C LYS A 434 8.74 -18.69 -30.36
N CYS A 435 9.69 -19.47 -30.85
CA CYS A 435 11.03 -19.51 -30.28
C CYS A 435 12.07 -19.76 -31.37
N ASP A 436 13.04 -18.84 -31.52
CA ASP A 436 14.19 -19.08 -32.40
C ASP A 436 15.32 -19.81 -31.65
N TYR A 437 15.52 -19.48 -30.38
CA TYR A 437 16.55 -20.05 -29.51
C TYR A 437 16.26 -19.69 -28.04
N VAL A 438 16.83 -20.43 -27.09
CA VAL A 438 16.80 -20.14 -25.65
C VAL A 438 18.19 -20.30 -25.03
N TYR A 439 18.31 -19.93 -23.76
CA TYR A 439 19.50 -20.17 -22.94
C TYR A 439 19.11 -21.01 -21.73
N MET A 440 19.82 -22.10 -21.46
CA MET A 440 19.49 -23.03 -20.38
C MET A 440 20.07 -22.64 -19.01
N ARG A 441 20.80 -21.52 -18.91
CA ARG A 441 21.36 -20.98 -17.66
C ARG A 441 21.41 -19.46 -17.67
N LEU A 442 21.39 -18.82 -16.50
CA LEU A 442 21.64 -17.40 -16.40
C LEU A 442 23.14 -17.07 -16.64
N PRO A 443 23.51 -16.01 -17.38
CA PRO A 443 24.90 -15.62 -17.55
C PRO A 443 25.52 -15.21 -16.21
N PRO A 444 26.80 -15.55 -15.96
CA PRO A 444 27.46 -15.23 -14.70
C PRO A 444 27.54 -13.71 -14.45
N LYS A 445 27.27 -13.29 -13.21
CA LYS A 445 27.19 -11.86 -12.79
C LYS A 445 28.43 -11.02 -13.15
N LYS A 446 29.59 -11.65 -13.36
CA LYS A 446 30.86 -10.98 -13.68
C LYS A 446 30.95 -10.48 -15.13
N ARG A 447 30.02 -10.84 -16.03
CA ARG A 447 29.99 -10.37 -17.44
C ARG A 447 28.59 -9.99 -17.94
N PRO A 448 28.12 -8.75 -17.69
CA PRO A 448 26.81 -8.27 -18.13
C PRO A 448 26.71 -7.99 -19.64
N ASP A 449 27.84 -7.92 -20.36
CA ASP A 449 27.97 -7.68 -21.79
C ASP A 449 27.87 -8.96 -22.65
N PHE A 450 27.62 -10.13 -22.03
CA PHE A 450 27.56 -11.44 -22.70
C PHE A 450 26.73 -11.45 -23.99
N LEU A 451 25.58 -10.78 -24.00
CA LEU A 451 24.66 -10.72 -25.16
C LEU A 451 25.25 -9.98 -26.38
N LYS A 452 26.42 -9.34 -26.26
CA LYS A 452 27.14 -8.61 -27.32
C LYS A 452 28.39 -9.34 -27.82
N LEU A 453 28.78 -10.45 -27.19
CA LEU A 453 30.02 -11.17 -27.49
C LEU A 453 29.84 -12.15 -28.66
N SER A 454 30.91 -12.36 -29.42
CA SER A 454 30.96 -13.32 -30.53
C SER A 454 30.95 -14.76 -29.99
N PRO A 455 30.34 -15.74 -30.68
CA PRO A 455 30.26 -17.14 -30.24
C PRO A 455 31.61 -17.81 -29.91
N LYS A 456 32.73 -17.27 -30.43
CA LYS A 456 34.09 -17.76 -30.17
C LYS A 456 34.65 -17.31 -28.80
N ASP A 457 34.18 -16.19 -28.25
CA ASP A 457 34.73 -15.59 -27.03
C ASP A 457 34.00 -16.05 -25.75
N THR A 458 32.97 -16.88 -25.91
CA THR A 458 32.00 -17.25 -24.86
C THR A 458 32.12 -18.68 -24.35
N LEU A 459 33.12 -19.47 -24.78
CA LEU A 459 33.12 -20.94 -24.57
C LEU A 459 33.02 -21.37 -23.09
N ASN A 460 33.62 -20.62 -22.14
CA ASN A 460 33.57 -20.94 -20.70
C ASN A 460 32.39 -20.29 -19.95
N ASP A 461 31.74 -19.27 -20.53
CA ASP A 461 30.65 -18.50 -19.90
C ASP A 461 29.33 -18.61 -20.69
N ASN A 462 29.23 -19.58 -21.62
CA ASN A 462 28.05 -19.79 -22.45
C ASN A 462 26.87 -20.20 -21.55
N PRO A 463 25.76 -19.44 -21.52
CA PRO A 463 24.53 -19.77 -20.79
C PRO A 463 23.77 -20.93 -21.44
N LEU A 464 24.48 -21.83 -22.13
CA LEU A 464 23.97 -23.01 -22.83
C LEU A 464 22.84 -22.65 -23.80
N ARG A 465 23.19 -21.96 -24.90
CA ARG A 465 22.23 -21.66 -25.97
C ARG A 465 21.72 -22.94 -26.63
N GLU A 466 20.41 -23.06 -26.80
CA GLU A 466 19.79 -24.08 -27.65
C GLU A 466 18.96 -23.43 -28.78
N PRO A 467 19.08 -23.90 -30.05
CA PRO A 467 19.99 -24.94 -30.51
C PRO A 467 21.47 -24.53 -30.35
N ALA A 468 22.37 -25.47 -30.00
CA ALA A 468 23.79 -25.16 -29.78
C ALA A 468 24.48 -24.47 -30.99
N ASN A 469 24.00 -24.73 -32.22
CA ASN A 469 24.47 -24.03 -33.42
C ASN A 469 23.84 -22.63 -33.52
N TRP A 470 24.67 -21.60 -33.43
CA TRP A 470 24.28 -20.18 -33.45
C TRP A 470 23.67 -19.70 -34.77
N LYS A 471 23.90 -20.40 -35.88
CA LYS A 471 23.27 -20.09 -37.18
C LYS A 471 21.91 -20.76 -37.34
N ARG A 472 21.59 -21.73 -36.47
CA ARG A 472 20.33 -22.47 -36.48
C ARG A 472 19.32 -21.81 -35.55
N LYS A 473 18.06 -21.87 -35.97
CA LYS A 473 16.89 -21.53 -35.18
C LYS A 473 16.02 -22.77 -35.02
N PHE A 474 15.28 -22.87 -33.92
CA PHE A 474 14.20 -23.85 -33.83
C PHE A 474 13.18 -23.60 -34.94
N LYS A 475 12.65 -24.68 -35.52
CA LYS A 475 11.47 -24.61 -36.39
C LYS A 475 10.20 -24.57 -35.54
N GLU A 476 9.07 -24.32 -36.18
CA GLU A 476 7.76 -24.40 -35.55
C GLU A 476 7.57 -25.78 -34.88
N GLY A 477 7.10 -25.79 -33.64
CA GLY A 477 6.95 -27.00 -32.80
C GLY A 477 8.24 -27.55 -32.19
N GLU A 478 9.40 -27.33 -32.82
CA GLU A 478 10.68 -27.97 -32.43
C GLU A 478 11.12 -27.61 -31.01
N PHE A 479 10.84 -26.39 -30.55
CA PHE A 479 11.14 -26.00 -29.16
C PHE A 479 10.32 -26.83 -28.15
N VAL A 480 9.05 -27.10 -28.44
CA VAL A 480 8.18 -27.88 -27.56
C VAL A 480 8.70 -29.31 -27.49
N ASP A 481 9.02 -29.92 -28.62
CA ASP A 481 9.63 -31.26 -28.68
C ASP A 481 10.93 -31.34 -27.86
N PHE A 482 11.73 -30.27 -27.85
CA PHE A 482 12.95 -30.19 -27.06
C PHE A 482 12.72 -30.17 -25.54
N ILE A 483 11.68 -29.50 -25.06
CA ILE A 483 11.38 -29.40 -23.62
C ILE A 483 10.51 -30.54 -23.08
N THR A 484 9.75 -31.24 -23.93
CA THR A 484 8.85 -32.34 -23.52
C THR A 484 9.52 -33.38 -22.62
N PRO A 485 10.73 -33.91 -22.93
CA PRO A 485 11.39 -34.88 -22.05
C PRO A 485 11.72 -34.33 -20.66
N MET A 486 11.97 -33.02 -20.56
CA MET A 486 12.25 -32.37 -19.26
C MET A 486 10.98 -32.31 -18.40
N ILE A 487 9.82 -32.06 -19.01
CA ILE A 487 8.52 -32.04 -18.34
C ILE A 487 8.19 -33.43 -17.76
N GLU A 488 8.40 -34.48 -18.54
CA GLU A 488 8.13 -35.87 -18.13
C GLU A 488 9.01 -36.30 -16.95
N THR A 489 10.29 -35.91 -16.96
CA THR A 489 11.23 -36.21 -15.88
C THR A 489 10.84 -35.50 -14.57
N LEU A 490 10.45 -34.22 -14.66
CA LEU A 490 10.03 -33.44 -13.48
C LEU A 490 8.72 -33.95 -12.85
N ASN A 491 7.78 -34.44 -13.66
CA ASN A 491 6.54 -35.00 -13.14
C ASN A 491 6.77 -36.30 -12.35
N PHE A 492 7.74 -37.13 -12.77
CA PHE A 492 8.10 -38.36 -12.07
C PHE A 492 8.57 -38.06 -10.63
N ASP A 493 9.45 -37.07 -10.47
CA ASP A 493 9.96 -36.61 -9.16
C ASP A 493 8.87 -35.99 -8.26
N HIS A 494 7.84 -35.39 -8.87
CA HIS A 494 6.69 -34.85 -8.14
C HIS A 494 5.71 -35.95 -7.68
N THR A 495 5.51 -37.01 -8.48
CA THR A 495 4.65 -38.14 -8.11
C THR A 495 5.26 -39.05 -7.06
N GLU A 496 6.59 -39.27 -7.04
CA GLU A 496 7.23 -40.07 -5.98
C GLU A 496 7.24 -39.38 -4.60
N LYS A 497 7.17 -38.04 -4.56
CA LYS A 497 7.05 -37.29 -3.30
C LYS A 497 5.61 -37.22 -2.76
N VAL A 498 4.64 -37.73 -3.52
CA VAL A 498 3.22 -37.78 -3.16
C VAL A 498 2.72 -39.23 -3.33
N ASP A 499 3.17 -40.13 -2.45
CA ASP A 499 2.45 -41.38 -2.18
C ASP A 499 2.69 -41.83 -0.71
N PRO A 500 1.86 -42.69 -0.10
CA PRO A 500 0.77 -42.27 0.76
C PRO A 500 0.91 -42.92 2.14
N GLN A 501 0.86 -42.17 3.23
CA GLN A 501 0.45 -42.79 4.50
C GLN A 501 -1.07 -42.94 4.49
N ILE A 502 -1.53 -43.97 3.79
CA ILE A 502 -2.81 -44.63 4.04
C ILE A 502 -2.45 -46.01 4.58
N ASP A 503 -2.80 -46.25 5.83
CA ASP A 503 -3.15 -47.58 6.33
C ASP A 503 -4.13 -47.40 7.52
N PRO A 504 -4.99 -48.38 7.82
CA PRO A 504 -6.39 -48.46 7.41
C PRO A 504 -7.40 -47.85 8.39
#